data_AF-A0A7V4YYN8-F1
#
_entry.id   AF-A0A7V4YYN8-F1
#
_cell.length_a   1.000
_cell.length_b   1.000
_cell.length_c   1.000
_cell.angle_alpha   90.00
_cell.angle_beta   90.00
_cell.angle_gamma   90.00
#
_symmetry.space_group_name_H-M   'P 1'
#
loop_
_entity.id
_entity.type
_entity.pdbx_description
1 polymer ?
#
loop_
_entity_poly.entity_id
_entity_poly.type
_entity_poly.pdbx_seq_one_letter_code
_entity_poly.pdbx_strand_id
1 'polypeptide(L)' 'MKNNFPATDPHSELKAKNKKQLAREMGIHPNTLTKYLKRAGLQVPRGFISPQQQQEIYRRLGWE' A
#
# COMPACT_ATOMS: atom_id res chain seq x y z
N MET A 1 20.51 11.97 4.27
CA MET A 1 19.08 11.67 4.51
C MET A 1 19.00 10.25 5.04
N LYS A 2 18.62 10.06 6.31
CA LYS A 2 18.63 8.74 6.95
C LYS A 2 17.23 8.12 6.83
N ASN A 3 17.01 7.26 5.84
CA ASN A 3 15.76 6.50 5.77
C ASN A 3 16.00 5.16 6.45
N ASN A 4 15.69 5.12 7.74
CA ASN A 4 15.62 3.92 8.56
C ASN A 4 14.38 3.13 8.08
N PHE A 5 14.57 2.05 7.32
CA PHE A 5 13.48 1.16 6.90
C PHE A 5 13.49 -0.09 7.79
N PRO A 6 12.58 -0.21 8.78
CA PRO A 6 12.54 -1.42 9.60
C PRO A 6 11.44 -2.40 9.15
N ALA A 7 11.87 -3.67 9.20
CA ALA A 7 11.14 -4.92 9.41
C ALA A 7 9.87 -5.12 8.58
N THR A 8 10.02 -5.86 7.49
CA THR A 8 8.96 -6.59 6.80
C THR A 8 8.37 -7.59 7.80
N ASP A 9 7.11 -7.39 8.19
CA ASP A 9 6.37 -8.31 9.08
C ASP A 9 5.63 -9.33 8.18
N PRO A 10 6.10 -10.58 8.07
CA PRO A 10 5.59 -11.54 7.08
C PRO A 10 4.21 -12.13 7.42
N HIS A 11 3.51 -11.63 8.46
CA HIS A 11 2.20 -12.14 8.89
C HIS A 11 1.03 -11.20 8.58
N SER A 12 1.25 -10.18 7.73
CA SER A 12 0.29 -9.10 7.53
C SER A 12 -0.76 -9.34 6.42
N GLU A 13 -0.75 -10.50 5.75
CA GLU A 13 -1.56 -10.78 4.55
C GLU A 13 -3.08 -10.69 4.76
N LEU A 14 -3.56 -10.84 6.00
CA LEU A 14 -5.00 -10.90 6.31
C LEU A 14 -5.56 -9.65 7.00
N LYS A 15 -4.73 -8.67 7.36
CA LYS A 15 -5.19 -7.50 8.12
C LYS A 15 -5.55 -6.33 7.20
N ALA A 16 -6.58 -5.58 7.61
CA ALA A 16 -6.87 -4.30 6.97
C ALA A 16 -5.70 -3.32 7.24
N LYS A 17 -5.14 -2.75 6.18
CA LYS A 17 -3.95 -1.89 6.24
C LYS A 17 -4.29 -0.51 5.76
N ASN A 18 -3.62 0.50 6.30
CA ASN A 18 -3.75 1.86 5.80
C ASN A 18 -2.71 2.11 4.68
N LYS A 19 -2.90 3.17 3.88
CA LYS A 19 -2.01 3.58 2.77
C LYS A 19 -0.55 3.68 3.19
N LYS A 20 -0.27 4.12 4.42
CA LYS A 20 1.10 4.19 4.95
C LYS A 20 1.73 2.81 5.09
N GLN A 21 0.98 1.81 5.55
CA GLN A 21 1.47 0.43 5.69
C GLN A 21 1.68 -0.20 4.32
N LEU A 22 0.70 -0.05 3.42
CA LEU A 22 0.81 -0.52 2.03
C LEU A 22 2.06 0.06 1.36
N ALA A 23 2.24 1.38 1.44
CA ALA A 23 3.39 2.06 0.86
C ALA A 23 4.72 1.54 1.45
N ARG A 24 4.76 1.26 2.76
CA ARG A 24 5.93 0.68 3.41
C ARG A 24 6.24 -0.72 2.90
N GLU A 25 5.25 -1.60 2.77
CA GLU A 25 5.44 -2.95 2.21
C GLU A 25 5.93 -2.90 0.76
N MET A 26 5.38 -1.98 0.00
CA MET A 26 5.75 -1.78 -1.41
C MET A 26 7.09 -1.06 -1.57
N GLY A 27 7.76 -0.66 -0.48
CA GLY A 27 9.03 0.06 -0.51
C GLY A 27 8.94 1.47 -1.08
N ILE A 28 7.75 2.08 -1.14
CA ILE A 28 7.52 3.41 -1.71
C ILE A 28 7.07 4.43 -0.66
N HIS A 29 7.23 5.70 -0.99
CA HIS A 29 6.68 6.76 -0.14
C HIS A 29 5.14 6.82 -0.27
N PRO A 30 4.37 7.07 0.80
CA PRO A 30 2.91 7.13 0.76
C PRO A 30 2.33 8.18 -0.22
N ASN A 31 3.04 9.28 -0.46
CA ASN A 31 2.63 10.22 -1.52
C ASN A 31 2.79 9.61 -2.92
N THR A 32 3.82 8.78 -3.14
CA THR A 32 4.01 8.06 -4.40
C THR A 32 2.88 7.05 -4.59
N LEU A 33 2.52 6.30 -3.54
CA LEU A 33 1.36 5.40 -3.57
C LEU A 33 0.09 6.17 -3.96
N THR A 34 -0.16 7.34 -3.35
CA THR A 34 -1.33 8.17 -3.66
C THR A 34 -1.36 8.61 -5.13
N LYS A 35 -0.20 8.98 -5.71
CA LYS A 35 -0.09 9.31 -7.14
C LYS A 35 -0.39 8.10 -8.02
N TYR A 36 0.14 6.92 -7.68
CA TYR A 36 -0.13 5.70 -8.42
C TYR A 36 -1.59 5.29 -8.35
N LEU A 37 -2.22 5.33 -7.17
CA LEU A 37 -3.65 5.08 -7.00
C LEU A 37 -4.48 6.02 -7.87
N LYS A 38 -4.15 7.32 -7.89
CA LYS A 38 -4.82 8.31 -8.75
C LYS A 38 -4.64 7.99 -10.24
N ARG A 39 -3.43 7.62 -10.67
CA ARG A 39 -3.13 7.24 -12.05
C ARG A 39 -3.85 5.95 -12.47
N ALA A 40 -4.02 5.01 -11.56
CA ALA A 40 -4.74 3.77 -11.77
C ALA A 40 -6.27 3.91 -11.70
N GLY A 41 -6.79 5.11 -11.38
CA GLY A 41 -8.21 5.40 -11.21
C GLY A 41 -8.81 4.79 -9.93
N LEU A 42 -7.98 4.38 -8.97
CA LEU A 42 -8.42 3.73 -7.73
C LEU A 42 -8.81 4.77 -6.68
N GLN A 43 -10.10 4.81 -6.35
CA GLN A 43 -10.60 5.58 -5.21
C GLN A 43 -10.42 4.78 -3.93
N VAL A 44 -9.34 5.07 -3.22
CA VAL A 44 -9.09 4.45 -1.91
C VAL A 44 -9.58 5.39 -0.81
N PRO A 45 -10.52 4.96 0.04
CA PRO A 45 -11.07 5.79 1.10
C PRO A 45 -9.98 6.24 2.10
N ARG A 46 -10.27 7.28 2.87
CA ARG A 46 -9.43 7.63 4.03
C ARG A 46 -9.64 6.58 5.11
N GLY A 47 -8.57 5.94 5.56
CA GLY A 47 -8.64 4.95 6.64
C GLY A 47 -8.03 3.60 6.25
N PHE A 48 -8.53 2.54 6.88
CA PHE A 48 -8.12 1.18 6.60
C PHE A 48 -8.67 0.70 5.25
N ILE A 49 -7.82 -0.02 4.52
CA ILE A 49 -8.11 -0.64 3.23
C ILE A 49 -8.37 -2.11 3.52
N SER A 50 -9.54 -2.60 3.14
CA SER A 50 -9.90 -4.01 3.28
C SER A 50 -8.91 -4.89 2.50
N PRO A 51 -8.59 -6.11 2.98
CA PRO A 51 -7.64 -7.00 2.32
C PRO A 51 -7.95 -7.25 0.84
N GLN A 52 -9.24 -7.41 0.49
CA GLN A 52 -9.68 -7.56 -0.90
C GLN A 52 -9.31 -6.34 -1.78
N GLN A 53 -9.45 -5.13 -1.23
CA GLN A 53 -9.09 -3.90 -1.93
C GLN A 53 -7.56 -3.71 -1.99
N GLN A 54 -6.81 -4.20 -1.01
CA GLN A 54 -5.35 -4.21 -1.07
C GLN A 54 -4.86 -5.10 -2.22
N GLN A 55 -5.47 -6.28 -2.38
CA GLN A 55 -5.13 -7.20 -3.48
C GLN A 55 -5.41 -6.58 -4.84
N GLU A 56 -6.55 -5.88 -5.00
CA GLU A 56 -6.83 -5.10 -6.21
C GLU A 56 -5.78 -4.02 -6.46
N ILE A 57 -5.33 -3.31 -5.41
CA ILE A 57 -4.28 -2.31 -5.53
C ILE A 57 -2.97 -2.95 -6.00
N TYR A 58 -2.56 -4.08 -5.44
CA TYR A 58 -1.34 -4.78 -5.87
C TYR A 58 -1.44 -5.19 -7.34
N ARG A 59 -2.53 -5.83 -7.74
CA ARG A 59 -2.76 -6.24 -9.12
C ARG A 59 -2.75 -5.08 -10.11
N ARG A 60 -3.48 -4.00 -9.80
CA ARG A 60 -3.59 -2.81 -10.67
C ARG A 60 -2.30 -2.03 -10.81
N LEU A 61 -1.40 -2.19 -9.84
CA LEU A 61 -0.11 -1.52 -9.83
C LEU A 61 1.06 -2.45 -10.21
N GLY A 62 0.79 -3.74 -10.48
CA GLY A 62 1.79 -4.71 -10.95
C GLY A 62 2.69 -5.29 -9.87
N TRP A 63 2.18 -5.42 -8.64
CA TRP A 63 2.87 -5.97 -7.47
C TRP A 63 2.37 -7.37 -7.05
N GLU A 64 1.73 -8.10 -7.97
CA GLU A 64 1.27 -9.51 -7.78
C GLU A 64 2.43 -10.51 -7.91
#